data_AF-A0A926AAH2-F1
#
_entry.id   AF-A0A926AAH2-F1
#
_cell.length_a   1.000
_cell.length_b   1.000
_cell.length_c   1.000
_cell.angle_alpha   90.00
_cell.angle_beta   90.00
_cell.angle_gamma   90.00
#
_symmetry.space_group_name_H-M   'P 1'
#
loop_
_entity.id
_entity.type
_entity.pdbx_description
1 polymer ?
#
loop_
_entity_poly.entity_id
_entity_poly.type
_entity_poly.pdbx_seq_one_letter_code
_entity_poly.pdbx_strand_id
1 'polypeptide(L)' 'THGGQIRLPIVGALFSGSHLGMQFVMGRVNLRHLSVYTSRGVGLEGMGAPRARFLCPPEIILWHIKGG' A
#
# COMPACT_ATOMS: atom_id res chain seq x y z
N THR A 1 -4.28 -7.02 4.07
CA THR A 1 -3.45 -5.96 3.46
C THR A 1 -4.24 -5.29 2.37
N HIS A 2 -4.03 -4.01 2.03
CA HIS A 2 -4.78 -3.36 0.94
C HIS A 2 -4.37 -3.97 -0.42
N GLY A 3 -4.90 -5.16 -0.75
CA GLY A 3 -5.03 -5.88 -2.04
C GLY A 3 -3.94 -5.75 -3.14
N GLY A 4 -2.81 -5.11 -2.85
CA GLY A 4 -1.79 -4.73 -3.80
C GLY A 4 -0.67 -5.73 -3.91
N GLN A 5 -0.83 -6.95 -3.39
CA GLN A 5 0.21 -7.98 -3.48
C GLN A 5 0.36 -8.48 -4.92
N ILE A 6 -0.64 -8.31 -5.78
CA ILE A 6 -0.57 -8.65 -7.20
C ILE A 6 -0.93 -7.41 -8.02
N ARG A 7 0.02 -6.93 -8.85
CA ARG A 7 -0.19 -5.80 -9.76
C ARG A 7 0.03 -6.23 -11.21
N LEU A 8 -0.88 -5.86 -12.09
CA LEU A 8 -0.69 -6.02 -13.52
C LEU A 8 0.02 -4.78 -14.11
N PRO A 9 0.89 -4.96 -15.11
CA PRO A 9 1.73 -3.89 -15.66
C PRO A 9 0.96 -2.71 -16.27
N ILE A 10 -0.32 -2.87 -16.62
CA ILE A 10 -1.15 -1.82 -17.25
C ILE A 10 -2.32 -1.39 -16.36
N VAL A 11 -2.94 -2.32 -15.62
CA VAL A 11 -4.17 -2.08 -14.84
C VAL A 11 -3.87 -1.65 -13.40
N GLY A 12 -2.66 -1.90 -12.90
CA GLY A 12 -2.29 -1.59 -11.52
C GLY A 12 -2.75 -2.66 -10.53
N ALA A 13 -3.09 -2.27 -9.31
CA ALA A 13 -3.52 -3.20 -8.27
C ALA A 13 -4.91 -3.77 -8.58
N LEU A 14 -5.04 -5.10 -8.64
CA LEU A 14 -6.31 -5.76 -8.95
C LEU A 14 -7.34 -5.65 -7.81
N PHE A 15 -6.85 -5.56 -6.58
CA PHE A 15 -7.69 -5.37 -5.41
C PHE A 15 -7.25 -4.11 -4.68
N SER A 16 -8.14 -3.12 -4.60
CA SER A 16 -8.10 -2.11 -3.57
C SER A 16 -9.13 -2.53 -2.52
N GLY A 17 -8.69 -3.16 -1.42
CA GLY A 17 -9.57 -3.44 -0.28
C GLY A 17 -10.03 -2.19 0.47
N SER A 18 -10.03 -1.02 -0.17
CA SER A 18 -10.33 0.29 0.39
C SER A 18 -11.41 0.99 -0.42
N HIS A 19 -12.43 1.52 0.26
CA HIS A 19 -13.36 2.49 -0.31
C HIS A 19 -12.72 3.87 -0.57
N LEU A 20 -11.51 4.13 -0.09
CA LEU A 20 -10.84 5.43 -0.25
C LEU A 20 -10.35 5.71 -1.68
N GLY A 21 -10.34 4.71 -2.58
CA GLY A 21 -9.92 4.87 -3.97
C GLY A 21 -8.43 4.60 -4.23
N MET A 22 -8.07 4.51 -5.53
CA MET A 22 -6.78 3.99 -6.00
C MET A 22 -5.56 4.80 -5.54
N GLN A 23 -5.74 6.09 -5.25
CA GLN A 23 -4.65 6.97 -4.80
C GLN A 23 -4.11 6.62 -3.41
N PHE A 24 -4.86 5.88 -2.59
CA PHE A 24 -4.44 5.46 -1.25
C PHE A 24 -3.93 4.02 -1.18
N VAL A 25 -3.77 3.35 -2.32
CA VAL A 25 -3.36 1.94 -2.36
C VAL A 25 -1.88 1.77 -1.99
N MET A 26 -1.04 2.77 -2.22
CA MET A 26 0.38 2.75 -1.83
C MET A 26 1.00 4.14 -1.77
N GLY A 27 2.10 4.26 -1.02
CA GLY A 27 2.92 5.47 -1.01
C GLY A 27 2.32 6.59 -0.17
N ARG A 28 2.92 7.78 -0.29
CA ARG A 28 2.51 8.98 0.45
C ARG A 28 1.47 9.77 -0.30
N VAL A 29 0.40 10.16 0.38
CA VAL A 29 -0.58 11.14 -0.06
C VAL A 29 -0.61 12.29 0.94
N ASN A 30 -0.42 13.51 0.46
CA ASN A 30 -0.58 14.71 1.30
C ASN A 30 -1.99 15.27 1.09
N LEU A 31 -2.81 15.21 2.14
CA LEU A 31 -4.14 15.78 2.19
C LEU A 31 -4.10 17.07 3.00
N ARG A 32 -3.82 18.21 2.36
CA ARG A 32 -3.68 19.52 3.03
C ARG A 32 -2.69 19.45 4.20
N HIS A 33 -3.19 19.38 5.43
CA HIS A 33 -2.42 19.33 6.67
C HIS A 33 -2.17 17.90 7.19
N LEU A 34 -2.65 16.87 6.48
CA LEU A 34 -2.54 15.47 6.86
C LEU A 34 -1.64 14.71 5.88
N SER A 35 -0.60 14.07 6.41
CA SER A 35 0.22 13.13 5.64
C SER A 35 -0.28 11.71 5.85
N VAL A 36 -0.80 11.10 4.79
CA VAL A 36 -1.25 9.71 4.78
C VAL A 36 -0.20 8.88 4.06
N TYR A 37 0.08 7.69 4.56
CA TYR A 37 0.98 6.76 3.88
C TYR A 37 0.48 5.34 3.98
N THR A 38 0.42 4.66 2.83
CA THR A 38 0.06 3.25 2.78
C THR A 38 1.30 2.42 2.46
N SER A 39 1.76 1.65 3.46
CA SER A 39 2.87 0.70 3.30
C SER A 39 2.41 -0.58 2.63
N ARG A 40 3.26 -1.15 1.77
CA ARG A 40 3.09 -2.51 1.25
C ARG A 40 3.58 -3.58 2.23
N GLY A 41 4.33 -3.16 3.26
CA GLY A 41 4.87 -4.03 4.30
C GLY A 41 5.84 -5.10 3.77
N VAL A 42 6.27 -5.98 4.67
CA VAL A 42 7.18 -7.10 4.35
C VAL A 42 6.48 -8.48 4.32
N GLY A 43 5.27 -8.58 4.87
CA GLY A 43 4.52 -9.84 4.98
C GLY A 43 3.66 -10.21 3.77
N LEU A 44 3.22 -11.47 3.72
CA LEU A 44 2.31 -12.00 2.69
C LEU A 44 0.91 -12.18 3.27
N GLU A 45 -0.13 -11.99 2.46
CA GLU A 45 -1.52 -12.15 2.90
C GLU A 45 -1.85 -13.63 3.01
N GLY A 46 -2.36 -14.06 4.17
CA GLY A 46 -2.45 -15.49 4.51
C GLY A 46 -3.87 -16.06 4.58
N MET A 47 -4.91 -15.23 4.56
CA MET A 47 -6.28 -15.60 4.99
C MET A 47 -7.35 -15.51 3.87
N GLY A 48 -6.99 -15.17 2.64
CA GLY A 48 -7.97 -15.05 1.55
C GLY A 48 -7.46 -14.50 0.21
N ALA A 49 -6.23 -13.95 0.18
CA ALA A 49 -5.53 -13.61 -1.06
C ALA A 49 -4.33 -14.55 -1.28
N PRO A 50 -3.85 -14.72 -2.52
CA PRO A 50 -2.70 -15.57 -2.81
C PRO A 50 -1.47 -15.12 -2.01
N ARG A 51 -0.72 -16.09 -1.44
CA ARG A 51 0.57 -15.85 -0.76
C ARG A 51 1.68 -15.55 -1.77
N ALA A 52 1.51 -14.53 -2.59
CA ALA A 52 2.42 -14.19 -3.66
C ALA A 52 2.53 -12.67 -3.79
N ARG A 53 3.72 -12.22 -4.22
CA ARG A 53 3.98 -10.83 -4.59
C ARG A 53 4.37 -10.77 -6.06
N PHE A 54 3.61 -10.03 -6.86
CA PHE A 54 3.92 -9.81 -8.26
C PHE A 54 3.91 -8.31 -8.55
N LEU A 55 5.07 -7.78 -8.98
CA LEU A 55 5.30 -6.34 -9.18
C LEU A 55 4.95 -5.46 -7.96
N CYS A 56 5.08 -6.03 -6.76
CA CYS A 56 4.85 -5.37 -5.47
C CYS A 56 6.04 -5.59 -4.52
N PRO A 57 7.13 -4.79 -4.66
CA PRO A 57 8.29 -4.95 -3.79
C PRO A 57 7.97 -4.69 -2.31
N PRO A 58 8.68 -5.35 -1.36
CA PRO A 58 8.56 -5.09 0.06
C PRO A 58 8.93 -3.65 0.41
N GLU A 59 8.36 -3.17 1.51
CA GLU A 59 8.55 -1.79 1.95
C GLU A 59 8.56 -1.69 3.47
N ILE A 60 9.53 -0.92 3.99
CA ILE A 60 9.64 -0.49 5.38
C ILE A 60 9.73 1.04 5.35
N ILE A 61 8.97 1.71 6.21
CA ILE A 61 8.94 3.18 6.26
C ILE A 61 9.49 3.60 7.61
N LEU A 62 10.43 4.54 7.58
CA LEU A 62 10.98 5.18 8.77
C LEU A 62 10.41 6.60 8.88
N TRP A 63 9.67 6.86 9.96
CA TRP A 63 9.12 8.18 10.24
C TRP A 63 10.01 8.92 11.23
N HIS A 64 10.49 10.09 10.83
CA HIS A 64 11.15 11.04 11.73
C HIS A 64 10.15 12.14 12.05
N ILE A 65 9.63 12.13 13.27
CA ILE A 65 8.68 13.13 13.75
C ILE A 65 9.43 14.01 14.75
N LYS A 66 9.39 15.33 14.54
CA LYS A 66 9.93 16.32 15.47
C LYS A 66 8.76 17.14 15.99
N GLY A 67 8.64 17.21 17.31
CA GLY A 67 7.75 18.18 17.97
C GLY A 67 8.44 19.53 18.04
N GLY A 68 7.67 20.61 17.84
CA GLY A 68 8.09 21.96 18.22
C GLY A 68 7.89 22.19 19.71
#